data_AF-A0A968BR00-F1
#
_entry.id   AF-A0A968BR00-F1
#
_cell.length_a   1.000
_cell.length_b   1.000
_cell.length_c   1.000
_cell.angle_alpha   90.00
_cell.angle_beta   90.00
_cell.angle_gamma   90.00
#
_symmetry.space_group_name_H-M   'P 1'
#
loop_
_entity.id
_entity.type
_entity.pdbx_description
1 polymer ?
#
loop_
_entity_poly.entity_id
_entity_poly.type
_entity_poly.pdbx_seq_one_letter_code
_entity_poly.pdbx_strand_id
1 'polypeptide(L)'
;MINGDPVSFFVLPTLVPTISPASPLSVAPTRARRPEPPTLTPVPPADPTGTPVPSLTATATVLPTATPIPTAGPTSTRFSLAEPVLVGVTPTLSDTTPIPTPVPVAEMDSSTINIVVLGSDRRPDWNDWHTDAIHVVSIQPLVPAVTVLSIPRDLYVYIPGFWMSRVNFADMYGELHGYEGGGPALLQQTLLYNLGIPVDHYVRTDFDGLIGIVDTLGGVDIPVHCRLEDHWPYPDENGEYPLKALEPGVHHVDGETALWYARSRLTS
;
A
#
# COMPACT_ATOMS: atom_id res chain seq x y z
N MET A 1 -33.29 54.15 12.39
CA MET A 1 -33.46 54.88 11.12
C MET A 1 -32.20 55.70 10.88
N ILE A 2 -31.26 55.17 10.11
CA ILE A 2 -30.21 55.93 9.41
C ILE A 2 -30.08 55.24 8.03
N ASN A 3 -30.37 56.01 6.97
CA ASN A 3 -30.19 55.68 5.55
C ASN A 3 -28.70 55.34 5.29
N GLY A 4 -28.27 54.43 4.41
CA GLY A 4 -28.79 54.11 3.09
C GLY A 4 -27.75 54.56 2.05
N ASP A 5 -26.66 53.79 1.88
CA ASP A 5 -25.72 53.90 0.75
C ASP A 5 -25.43 52.51 0.18
N PRO A 6 -25.49 52.31 -1.15
CA PRO A 6 -25.31 51.02 -1.79
C PRO A 6 -23.83 50.69 -2.00
N VAL A 7 -23.37 49.55 -1.48
CA VAL A 7 -22.03 49.04 -1.76
C VAL A 7 -22.01 48.46 -3.18
N SER A 8 -21.25 49.11 -4.07
CA SER A 8 -21.11 48.75 -5.48
C SER A 8 -20.28 47.47 -5.62
N PHE A 9 -20.82 46.47 -6.30
CA PHE A 9 -20.12 45.24 -6.70
C PHE A 9 -19.15 45.55 -7.85
N PHE A 10 -17.85 45.46 -7.60
CA PHE A 10 -16.83 45.47 -8.66
C PHE A 10 -16.62 44.03 -9.17
N VAL A 11 -17.17 43.73 -10.34
CA VAL A 11 -16.88 42.51 -11.08
C VAL A 11 -15.58 42.72 -11.85
N LEU A 12 -14.52 42.01 -11.47
CA LEU A 12 -13.26 41.96 -12.23
C LEU A 12 -13.49 41.22 -13.56
N PRO A 13 -13.02 41.72 -14.71
CA PRO A 13 -13.22 41.04 -15.98
C PRO A 13 -12.37 39.76 -16.07
N THR A 14 -13.04 38.65 -16.39
CA THR A 14 -12.47 37.35 -16.72
C THR A 14 -11.56 37.47 -17.94
N LEU A 15 -10.26 37.18 -17.79
CA LEU A 15 -9.33 37.05 -18.92
C LEU A 15 -9.58 35.71 -19.61
N VAL A 16 -10.11 35.77 -20.83
CA VAL A 16 -10.25 34.62 -21.74
C VAL A 16 -8.91 34.42 -22.47
N PRO A 17 -8.21 33.29 -22.32
CA PRO A 17 -7.01 33.04 -23.12
C PRO A 17 -7.41 32.82 -24.58
N THR A 18 -6.95 33.73 -25.44
CA THR A 18 -7.07 33.61 -26.90
C THR A 18 -6.04 32.59 -27.39
N ILE A 19 -6.50 31.43 -27.85
CA ILE A 19 -5.65 30.43 -28.51
C ILE A 19 -5.40 30.92 -29.94
N SER A 20 -4.13 31.26 -30.23
CA SER A 20 -3.65 31.54 -31.58
C SER A 20 -3.37 30.22 -32.31
N PRO A 21 -3.83 30.01 -33.56
CA PRO A 21 -3.55 28.78 -34.29
C PRO A 21 -2.09 28.74 -34.74
N ALA A 22 -1.36 27.71 -34.28
CA ALA A 22 -0.05 27.36 -34.81
C ALA A 22 -0.19 26.94 -36.28
N SER A 23 0.64 27.53 -37.15
CA SER A 23 0.71 27.19 -38.58
C SER A 23 1.22 25.75 -38.77
N PRO A 24 0.66 24.98 -39.71
CA PRO A 24 1.13 23.62 -39.98
C PRO A 24 2.51 23.65 -40.65
N LEU A 25 3.45 22.89 -40.09
CA LEU A 25 4.72 22.59 -40.75
C LEU A 25 4.42 21.75 -42.00
N SER A 26 4.77 22.30 -43.16
CA SER A 26 4.73 21.64 -44.47
C SER A 26 5.82 20.56 -44.52
N VAL A 27 5.42 19.30 -44.42
CA VAL A 27 6.29 18.15 -44.71
C VAL A 27 6.02 17.71 -46.14
N ALA A 28 7.03 17.84 -47.00
CA ALA A 28 6.99 17.38 -48.39
C ALA A 28 6.76 15.85 -48.45
N PRO A 29 5.95 15.34 -49.39
CA PRO A 29 5.69 13.91 -49.50
C PRO A 29 6.93 13.18 -50.05
N THR A 30 7.55 12.34 -49.23
CA THR A 30 8.50 11.33 -49.68
C THR A 30 7.79 10.34 -50.58
N ARG A 31 8.22 10.27 -51.85
CA ARG A 31 7.70 9.37 -52.89
C ARG A 31 7.75 7.91 -52.41
N ALA A 32 6.59 7.34 -52.09
CA ALA A 32 6.46 5.92 -51.80
C ALA A 32 6.79 5.08 -53.04
N ARG A 33 7.75 4.16 -52.90
CA ARG A 33 8.08 3.17 -53.94
C ARG A 33 6.98 2.11 -53.96
N ARG A 34 6.37 1.91 -55.13
CA ARG A 34 5.33 0.91 -55.41
C ARG A 34 5.81 -0.50 -55.01
N PRO A 35 5.04 -1.31 -54.27
CA PRO A 35 5.36 -2.72 -54.08
C PRO A 35 5.10 -3.50 -55.39
N GLU A 36 6.06 -4.33 -55.78
CA GLU A 36 5.87 -5.33 -56.84
C GLU A 36 4.96 -6.48 -56.34
N PRO A 37 4.13 -7.07 -57.21
CA PRO A 37 3.30 -8.21 -56.85
C PRO A 37 4.17 -9.48 -56.67
N PRO A 38 3.89 -10.34 -55.68
CA PRO A 38 4.68 -11.55 -55.47
C PRO A 38 4.45 -12.56 -56.60
N THR A 39 5.54 -12.99 -57.22
CA THR A 39 5.56 -14.12 -58.17
C THR A 39 5.58 -15.41 -57.35
N LEU A 40 4.48 -16.18 -57.40
CA LEU A 40 4.41 -17.52 -56.82
C LEU A 40 5.10 -18.52 -57.76
N THR A 41 6.38 -18.79 -57.51
CA THR A 41 7.06 -19.97 -58.09
C THR A 41 7.49 -20.88 -56.94
N PRO A 42 7.04 -22.14 -56.89
CA PRO A 42 7.46 -23.06 -55.85
C PRO A 42 8.93 -23.44 -56.05
N VAL A 43 9.74 -23.21 -55.00
CA VAL A 43 11.13 -23.68 -54.91
C VAL A 43 11.09 -25.19 -54.62
N PRO A 44 11.78 -26.06 -55.39
CA PRO A 44 11.86 -27.48 -55.08
C PRO A 44 12.62 -27.68 -53.74
N PRO A 45 12.21 -28.65 -52.90
CA PRO A 45 12.88 -28.92 -51.63
C PRO A 45 14.33 -29.35 -51.86
N ALA A 46 15.24 -28.80 -51.07
CA ALA A 46 16.65 -29.17 -51.07
C ALA A 46 16.83 -30.62 -50.58
N ASP A 47 17.71 -31.37 -51.23
CA ASP A 47 18.10 -32.73 -50.81
C ASP A 47 18.67 -32.72 -49.36
N PRO A 48 18.38 -33.75 -48.55
CA PRO A 48 18.87 -33.81 -47.18
C PRO A 48 20.39 -33.95 -47.14
N THR A 49 21.07 -32.90 -46.66
CA THR A 49 22.50 -32.92 -46.35
C THR A 49 22.77 -33.98 -45.29
N GLY A 50 23.66 -34.92 -45.59
CA GLY A 50 24.04 -36.02 -44.70
C GLY A 50 24.54 -35.52 -43.35
N THR A 51 24.02 -36.11 -42.27
CA THR A 51 24.44 -35.88 -40.89
C THR A 51 25.93 -36.27 -40.73
N PRO A 52 26.79 -35.44 -40.11
CA PRO A 52 28.16 -35.85 -39.83
C PRO A 52 28.16 -37.01 -38.82
N VAL A 53 28.87 -38.07 -39.16
CA VAL A 53 29.13 -39.21 -38.26
C VAL A 53 30.13 -38.76 -37.20
N PRO A 54 29.85 -38.87 -35.90
CA PRO A 54 30.82 -38.51 -34.86
C PRO A 54 32.00 -39.48 -34.88
N SER A 55 33.22 -38.93 -34.94
CA SER A 55 34.46 -39.68 -34.75
C SER A 55 34.66 -39.98 -33.26
N LEU A 56 34.75 -41.26 -32.89
CA LEU A 56 35.01 -41.68 -31.51
C LEU A 56 36.47 -41.39 -31.15
N THR A 57 36.71 -40.28 -30.47
CA THR A 57 37.96 -40.06 -29.74
C THR A 57 37.90 -40.85 -28.44
N ALA A 58 38.80 -41.81 -28.26
CA ALA A 58 38.91 -42.55 -26.99
C ALA A 58 39.37 -41.60 -25.87
N THR A 59 38.44 -41.20 -25.00
CA THR A 59 38.75 -40.54 -23.73
C THR A 59 39.30 -41.58 -22.76
N ALA A 60 40.44 -41.32 -22.13
CA ALA A 60 41.00 -42.19 -21.11
C ALA A 60 40.02 -42.30 -19.93
N THR A 61 39.59 -43.53 -19.60
CA THR A 61 38.79 -43.82 -18.41
C THR A 61 39.65 -43.59 -17.18
N VAL A 62 39.36 -42.53 -16.42
CA VAL A 62 39.96 -42.35 -15.10
C VAL A 62 39.33 -43.39 -14.16
N LEU A 63 40.16 -44.22 -13.52
CA LEU A 63 39.71 -45.20 -12.54
C LEU A 63 39.00 -44.47 -11.38
N PRO A 64 37.84 -44.94 -10.89
CA PRO A 64 37.14 -44.27 -9.80
C PRO A 64 38.04 -44.23 -8.56
N THR A 65 38.26 -43.02 -8.04
CA THR A 65 38.86 -42.82 -6.72
C THR A 65 37.98 -43.51 -5.68
N ALA A 66 38.57 -44.36 -4.83
CA ALA A 66 37.85 -45.01 -3.74
C ALA A 66 37.13 -43.97 -2.88
N THR A 67 35.84 -44.19 -2.63
CA THR A 67 35.02 -43.37 -1.73
C THR A 67 35.70 -43.30 -0.35
N PRO A 68 35.94 -42.10 0.21
CA PRO A 68 36.53 -41.99 1.53
C PRO A 68 35.58 -42.66 2.55
N ILE A 69 36.14 -43.50 3.40
CA ILE A 69 35.44 -44.09 4.55
C ILE A 69 34.94 -42.92 5.42
N PRO A 70 33.66 -42.91 5.86
CA PRO A 70 33.16 -41.84 6.71
C PRO A 70 34.03 -41.74 7.97
N THR A 71 34.55 -40.54 8.20
CA THR A 71 35.24 -40.18 9.45
C THR A 71 34.32 -40.51 10.62
N ALA A 72 34.86 -41.19 11.64
CA ALA A 72 34.14 -41.49 12.88
C ALA A 72 33.43 -40.21 13.36
N GLY A 73 32.12 -40.31 13.59
CA GLY A 73 31.30 -39.19 14.02
C GLY A 73 31.88 -38.53 15.27
N PRO A 74 31.66 -37.22 15.48
CA PRO A 74 32.23 -36.53 16.64
C PRO A 74 31.79 -37.23 17.92
N THR A 75 32.76 -37.68 18.72
CA THR A 75 32.52 -38.11 20.09
C THR A 75 31.78 -36.99 20.81
N SER A 76 30.62 -37.29 21.40
CA SER A 76 29.84 -36.31 22.17
C SER A 76 30.67 -35.82 23.36
N THR A 77 31.33 -34.67 23.18
CA THR A 77 31.89 -33.92 24.29
C THR A 77 30.69 -33.36 25.03
N ARG A 78 30.40 -33.89 26.23
CA ARG A 78 29.37 -33.33 27.10
C ARG A 78 29.74 -31.86 27.34
N PHE A 79 28.92 -30.94 26.86
CA PHE A 79 28.99 -29.56 27.29
C PHE A 79 28.60 -29.53 28.77
N SER A 80 29.58 -29.35 29.66
CA SER A 80 29.31 -28.93 31.02
C SER A 80 28.91 -27.47 30.96
N LEU A 81 27.61 -27.19 31.03
CA LEU A 81 27.14 -25.83 31.29
C LEU A 81 27.76 -25.42 32.62
N ALA A 82 28.64 -24.42 32.61
CA ALA A 82 29.00 -23.74 33.85
C ALA A 82 27.68 -23.26 34.49
N GLU A 83 27.54 -23.44 35.79
CA GLU A 83 26.38 -22.88 36.49
C GLU A 83 26.30 -21.38 36.15
N PRO A 84 25.12 -20.87 35.76
CA PRO A 84 25.00 -19.46 35.42
C PRO A 84 25.41 -18.64 36.64
N VAL A 85 26.48 -17.88 36.52
CA VAL A 85 26.80 -16.85 37.51
C VAL A 85 25.64 -15.87 37.46
N LEU A 86 24.84 -15.85 38.52
CA LEU A 86 23.76 -14.91 38.71
C LEU A 86 24.38 -13.52 38.83
N VAL A 87 24.55 -12.82 37.71
CA VAL A 87 24.83 -11.39 37.72
C VAL A 87 23.58 -10.74 38.29
N GLY A 88 23.64 -10.38 39.58
CA GLY A 88 22.63 -9.56 40.24
C GLY A 88 22.65 -8.15 39.68
N VAL A 89 22.22 -7.98 38.43
CA VAL A 89 21.67 -6.70 37.98
C VAL A 89 20.35 -6.56 38.69
N THR A 90 20.33 -5.82 39.80
CA THR A 90 19.09 -5.28 40.32
C THR A 90 18.51 -4.42 39.19
N PRO A 91 17.39 -4.81 38.56
CA PRO A 91 16.75 -3.91 37.62
C PRO A 91 16.32 -2.69 38.43
N THR A 92 16.94 -1.54 38.15
CA THR A 92 16.33 -0.27 38.51
C THR A 92 15.07 -0.17 37.66
N LEU A 93 13.93 -0.51 38.27
CA LEU A 93 12.61 -0.25 37.71
C LEU A 93 12.44 1.26 37.65
N SER A 94 12.87 1.87 36.55
CA SER A 94 12.38 3.20 36.19
C SER A 94 10.97 3.01 35.66
N ASP A 95 9.97 3.20 36.53
CA ASP A 95 8.53 3.03 36.28
C ASP A 95 7.94 3.98 35.21
N THR A 96 8.77 4.66 34.42
CA THR A 96 8.32 5.59 33.38
C THR A 96 9.21 5.48 32.16
N THR A 97 8.66 4.93 31.07
CA THR A 97 9.25 5.08 29.75
C THR A 97 9.36 6.58 29.46
N PRO A 98 10.56 7.11 29.19
CA PRO A 98 10.73 8.54 28.95
C PRO A 98 9.93 8.97 27.72
N ILE A 99 9.26 10.13 27.82
CA ILE A 99 8.57 10.73 26.67
C ILE A 99 9.62 11.03 25.59
N PRO A 100 9.47 10.50 24.35
CA PRO A 100 10.44 10.74 23.28
C PRO A 100 10.46 12.23 22.90
N THR A 101 11.54 12.71 22.29
CA THR A 101 11.54 14.09 21.76
C THR A 101 10.74 14.14 20.45
N PRO A 102 9.95 15.20 20.18
CA PRO A 102 9.24 15.32 18.91
C PRO A 102 10.19 15.32 17.71
N VAL A 103 9.78 14.68 16.63
CA VAL A 103 10.50 14.70 15.36
C VAL A 103 10.34 16.08 14.69
N PRO A 104 11.38 16.62 14.04
CA PRO A 104 11.26 17.85 13.26
C PRO A 104 10.16 17.72 12.19
N VAL A 105 9.44 18.80 11.93
CA VAL A 105 8.43 18.83 10.87
C VAL A 105 9.10 18.57 9.53
N ALA A 106 8.51 17.68 8.73
CA ALA A 106 8.97 17.38 7.39
C ALA A 106 8.88 18.64 6.52
N GLU A 107 9.98 18.99 5.87
CA GLU A 107 10.04 20.11 4.94
C GLU A 107 9.18 19.76 3.71
N MET A 108 8.11 20.53 3.50
CA MET A 108 7.19 20.36 2.39
C MET A 108 6.90 21.72 1.75
N ASP A 109 6.55 21.73 0.47
CA ASP A 109 6.11 22.96 -0.17
C ASP A 109 4.78 23.43 0.44
N SER A 110 4.60 24.75 0.61
CA SER A 110 3.41 25.34 1.25
C SER A 110 2.10 25.14 0.49
N SER A 111 2.16 24.75 -0.79
CA SER A 111 1.00 24.36 -1.59
C SER A 111 0.66 22.87 -1.48
N THR A 112 1.48 22.08 -0.78
CA THR A 112 1.22 20.66 -0.53
C THR A 112 0.05 20.53 0.44
N ILE A 113 -0.92 19.68 0.09
CA ILE A 113 -2.09 19.41 0.94
C ILE A 113 -1.99 17.97 1.41
N ASN A 114 -1.96 17.77 2.72
CA ASN A 114 -1.92 16.46 3.36
C ASN A 114 -3.28 16.11 3.96
N ILE A 115 -3.89 15.05 3.44
CA ILE A 115 -5.18 14.53 3.88
C ILE A 115 -4.95 13.16 4.51
N VAL A 116 -5.35 12.97 5.77
CA VAL A 116 -5.35 11.63 6.36
C VAL A 116 -6.69 10.93 6.08
N VAL A 117 -6.64 9.76 5.48
CA VAL A 117 -7.79 8.90 5.19
C VAL A 117 -7.80 7.75 6.19
N LEU A 118 -8.88 7.65 6.94
CA LEU A 118 -9.07 6.73 8.05
C LEU A 118 -10.21 5.76 7.72
N GLY A 119 -9.93 4.46 7.79
CA GLY A 119 -10.93 3.41 7.81
C GLY A 119 -11.07 2.84 9.22
N SER A 120 -12.24 3.00 9.83
CA SER A 120 -12.54 2.47 11.17
C SER A 120 -13.54 1.32 11.13
N ASP A 121 -13.43 0.41 12.11
CA ASP A 121 -14.39 -0.66 12.33
C ASP A 121 -15.52 -0.25 13.29
N ARG A 122 -15.74 1.07 13.44
CA ARG A 122 -16.70 1.65 14.39
C ARG A 122 -18.11 1.16 14.09
N ARG A 123 -18.79 0.68 15.13
CA ARG A 123 -20.19 0.22 15.07
C ARG A 123 -21.07 1.08 15.97
N PRO A 124 -22.34 1.34 15.63
CA PRO A 124 -23.22 2.21 16.41
C PRO A 124 -23.32 1.84 17.90
N ASP A 125 -23.30 0.54 18.22
CA ASP A 125 -23.50 0.03 19.57
C ASP A 125 -22.19 -0.21 20.35
N TRP A 126 -21.03 0.06 19.74
CA TRP A 126 -19.72 -0.27 20.30
C TRP A 126 -18.94 0.99 20.65
N ASN A 127 -18.48 1.07 21.89
CA ASN A 127 -17.63 2.17 22.36
C ASN A 127 -16.13 1.88 22.17
N ASP A 128 -15.79 0.64 21.83
CA ASP A 128 -14.45 0.19 21.46
C ASP A 128 -14.41 0.00 19.95
N TRP A 129 -13.51 0.73 19.29
CA TRP A 129 -13.32 0.71 17.85
C TRP A 129 -11.90 1.15 17.54
N HIS A 130 -11.37 0.65 16.43
CA HIS A 130 -10.01 0.92 16.00
C HIS A 130 -9.99 1.50 14.60
N THR A 131 -8.94 2.26 14.32
CA THR A 131 -8.63 2.67 12.95
C THR A 131 -7.70 1.63 12.32
N ASP A 132 -8.25 0.79 11.45
CA ASP A 132 -7.51 -0.31 10.82
C ASP A 132 -6.75 0.12 9.56
N ALA A 133 -7.24 1.15 8.87
CA ALA A 133 -6.60 1.72 7.68
C ALA A 133 -6.24 3.19 7.95
N ILE A 134 -4.96 3.53 7.85
CA ILE A 134 -4.46 4.90 8.03
C ILE A 134 -3.58 5.22 6.82
N HIS A 135 -4.04 6.12 5.96
CA HIS A 135 -3.29 6.58 4.79
C HIS A 135 -3.10 8.09 4.84
N VAL A 136 -1.88 8.57 4.65
CA VAL A 136 -1.62 9.98 4.40
C VAL A 136 -1.54 10.18 2.89
N VAL A 137 -2.49 10.95 2.36
CA VAL A 137 -2.53 11.35 0.95
C VAL A 137 -1.97 12.76 0.83
N SER A 138 -0.83 12.89 0.17
CA SER A 138 -0.15 14.15 -0.06
C SER A 138 -0.32 14.58 -1.51
N ILE A 139 -1.00 15.70 -1.73
CA ILE A 139 -1.26 16.28 -3.04
C ILE A 139 -0.27 17.42 -3.26
N GLN A 140 0.60 17.27 -4.26
CA GLN A 140 1.66 18.23 -4.60
C GLN A 140 1.34 18.92 -5.94
N PRO A 141 0.68 20.08 -5.93
CA PRO A 141 0.23 20.73 -7.16
C PRO A 141 1.36 21.28 -8.03
N LEU A 142 2.54 21.56 -7.45
CA LEU A 142 3.72 22.04 -8.19
C LEU A 142 4.42 20.96 -9.02
N VAL A 143 4.48 19.72 -8.52
CA VAL A 143 5.14 18.57 -9.16
C VAL A 143 4.10 17.62 -9.80
N PRO A 144 2.90 18.15 -10.13
CA PRO A 144 1.61 17.46 -10.25
C PRO A 144 1.60 15.98 -9.84
N ALA A 145 1.83 15.71 -8.56
CA ALA A 145 1.95 14.35 -8.02
C ALA A 145 1.04 14.14 -6.82
N VAL A 146 0.55 12.90 -6.68
CA VAL A 146 -0.17 12.43 -5.48
C VAL A 146 0.61 11.27 -4.89
N THR A 147 0.97 11.39 -3.62
CA THR A 147 1.67 10.34 -2.86
C THR A 147 0.72 9.78 -1.81
N VAL A 148 0.62 8.46 -1.72
CA VAL A 148 -0.13 7.79 -0.66
C VAL A 148 0.86 7.04 0.22
N LEU A 149 0.92 7.41 1.50
CA LEU A 149 1.73 6.74 2.52
C LEU A 149 0.82 5.96 3.46
N SER A 150 0.93 4.64 3.44
CA SER A 150 0.24 3.77 4.38
C SER A 150 0.98 3.74 5.71
N ILE A 151 0.29 4.12 6.79
CA ILE A 151 0.79 4.01 8.15
C ILE A 151 0.34 2.67 8.72
N PRO A 152 1.26 1.77 9.12
CA PRO A 152 0.88 0.51 9.75
C PRO A 152 0.10 0.75 11.04
N ARG A 153 -1.09 0.16 11.17
CA ARG A 153 -1.98 0.35 12.34
C ARG A 153 -1.32 0.00 13.68
N ASP A 154 -0.39 -0.96 13.65
CA ASP A 154 0.33 -1.47 14.82
C ASP A 154 1.65 -0.71 15.08
N LEU A 155 1.91 0.41 14.38
CA LEU A 155 3.08 1.26 14.62
C LEU A 155 3.07 1.76 16.06
N TYR A 156 4.11 1.43 16.83
CA TYR A 156 4.25 1.80 18.23
C TYR A 156 4.85 3.20 18.37
N VAL A 157 4.06 4.14 18.87
CA VAL A 157 4.35 5.58 18.90
C VAL A 157 3.94 6.21 20.22
N TYR A 158 4.46 7.40 20.50
CA TYR A 158 3.98 8.19 21.63
C TYR A 158 2.71 8.93 21.24
N ILE A 159 1.60 8.69 21.94
CA ILE A 159 0.37 9.47 21.75
C ILE A 159 0.43 10.68 22.68
N PRO A 160 0.51 11.92 22.17
CA PRO A 160 0.71 13.11 23.00
C PRO A 160 -0.39 13.30 24.05
N GLY A 161 0.01 13.49 25.31
CA GLY A 161 -0.92 13.57 26.44
C GLY A 161 -1.33 12.22 27.04
N PHE A 162 -0.89 11.11 26.44
CA PHE A 162 -1.15 9.75 26.90
C PHE A 162 0.20 9.03 27.14
N TRP A 163 0.36 7.82 26.59
CA TRP A 163 1.54 6.98 26.73
C TRP A 163 1.93 6.37 25.38
N MET A 164 3.01 5.58 25.38
CA MET A 164 3.43 4.80 24.22
C MET A 164 2.39 3.71 23.90
N SER A 165 1.79 3.78 22.72
CA SER A 165 0.78 2.80 22.28
C SER A 165 0.86 2.59 20.77
N ARG A 166 0.02 1.69 20.25
CA ARG A 166 -0.17 1.54 18.80
C ARG A 166 -0.96 2.72 18.26
N VAL A 167 -0.58 3.22 17.09
CA VAL A 167 -1.18 4.41 16.48
C VAL A 167 -2.68 4.26 16.22
N ASN A 168 -3.19 3.04 16.00
CA ASN A 168 -4.61 2.78 15.78
C ASN A 168 -5.52 3.12 16.97
N PHE A 169 -4.97 3.31 18.18
CA PHE A 169 -5.72 3.77 19.35
C PHE A 169 -5.89 5.29 19.40
N ALA A 170 -5.10 6.08 18.66
CA ALA A 170 -5.10 7.53 18.81
C ALA A 170 -6.46 8.16 18.49
N ASP A 171 -7.12 7.71 17.43
CA ASP A 171 -8.47 8.21 17.05
C ASP A 171 -9.50 7.88 18.15
N MET A 172 -9.51 6.64 18.64
CA MET A 172 -10.42 6.23 19.72
C MET A 172 -10.16 6.99 21.03
N TYR A 173 -8.89 7.14 21.43
CA TYR A 173 -8.54 7.86 22.66
C TYR A 173 -8.95 9.33 22.60
N GLY A 174 -8.78 9.99 21.45
CA GLY A 174 -9.19 11.38 21.31
C GLY A 174 -10.70 11.56 21.41
N GLU A 175 -11.49 10.64 20.84
CA GLU A 175 -12.96 10.66 21.02
C GLU A 175 -13.36 10.35 22.47
N LEU A 176 -12.84 9.27 23.06
CA LEU A 176 -13.25 8.78 24.37
C LEU A 176 -12.91 9.77 25.50
N HIS A 177 -11.79 10.47 25.38
CA HIS A 177 -11.31 11.42 26.38
C HIS A 177 -11.68 12.88 26.06
N GLY A 178 -12.45 13.13 25.00
CA GLY A 178 -12.92 14.47 24.64
C GLY A 178 -11.79 15.43 24.28
N TYR A 179 -10.80 14.96 23.52
CA TYR A 179 -9.71 15.79 23.02
C TYR A 179 -10.24 16.95 22.15
N GLU A 180 -9.59 18.11 22.20
CA GLU A 180 -10.00 19.25 21.39
C GLU A 180 -9.85 18.93 19.89
N GLY A 181 -10.95 18.97 19.14
CA GLY A 181 -10.99 18.50 17.74
C GLY A 181 -11.25 16.99 17.57
N GLY A 182 -11.47 16.26 18.67
CA GLY A 182 -11.87 14.85 18.68
C GLY A 182 -10.73 13.86 18.40
N GLY A 183 -11.11 12.64 18.06
CA GLY A 183 -10.19 11.56 17.71
C GLY A 183 -9.22 11.88 16.57
N PRO A 184 -9.71 12.40 15.43
CA PRO A 184 -8.85 12.71 14.30
C PRO A 184 -7.79 13.75 14.64
N ALA A 185 -8.11 14.75 15.48
CA ALA A 185 -7.14 15.75 15.91
C ALA A 185 -6.00 15.16 16.76
N LEU A 186 -6.31 14.22 17.66
CA LEU A 186 -5.27 13.52 18.43
C LEU A 186 -4.38 12.66 17.52
N LEU A 187 -4.96 12.00 16.52
CA LEU A 187 -4.21 11.25 15.53
C LEU A 187 -3.29 12.16 14.70
N GLN A 188 -3.78 13.31 14.22
CA GLN A 188 -2.98 14.30 13.52
C GLN A 188 -1.78 14.75 14.35
N GLN A 189 -2.00 15.07 15.63
CA GLN A 189 -0.94 15.45 16.55
C GLN A 189 0.05 14.31 16.79
N THR A 190 -0.43 13.05 16.83
CA THR A 190 0.42 11.86 16.95
C THR A 190 1.32 11.69 15.72
N LEU A 191 0.79 11.87 14.51
CA LEU A 191 1.57 11.81 13.26
C LEU A 191 2.60 12.94 13.19
N LEU A 192 2.20 14.16 13.56
CA LEU A 192 3.12 15.30 13.62
C LEU A 192 4.26 15.06 14.61
N TYR A 193 3.95 14.59 15.81
CA TYR A 193 4.92 14.38 16.88
C TYR A 193 5.95 13.30 16.54
N ASN A 194 5.51 12.16 16.01
CA ASN A 194 6.35 10.98 15.85
C ASN A 194 6.99 10.90 14.46
N LEU A 195 6.36 11.49 13.44
CA LEU A 195 6.80 11.37 12.04
C LEU A 195 7.11 12.73 11.40
N GLY A 196 6.80 13.85 12.07
CA GLY A 196 6.98 15.18 11.51
C GLY A 196 5.99 15.52 10.39
N ILE A 197 4.95 14.72 10.16
CA ILE A 197 4.04 14.90 9.04
C ILE A 197 2.92 15.88 9.44
N PRO A 198 2.84 17.08 8.86
CA PRO A 198 1.70 17.98 9.07
C PRO A 198 0.49 17.43 8.32
N VAL A 199 -0.69 17.46 8.95
CA VAL A 199 -1.95 17.01 8.35
C VAL A 199 -2.93 18.16 8.37
N ASP A 200 -3.45 18.53 7.19
CA ASP A 200 -4.34 19.67 7.01
C ASP A 200 -5.82 19.27 7.13
N HIS A 201 -6.14 18.09 6.58
CA HIS A 201 -7.50 17.58 6.51
C HIS A 201 -7.56 16.11 6.88
N TYR A 202 -8.76 15.64 7.24
CA TYR A 202 -9.01 14.22 7.44
C TYR A 202 -10.31 13.80 6.79
N VAL A 203 -10.37 12.54 6.39
CA VAL A 203 -11.56 11.83 5.97
C VAL A 203 -11.63 10.56 6.80
N ARG A 204 -12.75 10.32 7.45
CA ARG A 204 -13.00 9.10 8.23
C ARG A 204 -14.22 8.39 7.67
N THR A 205 -14.08 7.12 7.35
CA THR A 205 -15.15 6.24 6.89
C THR A 205 -15.18 4.97 7.71
N ASP A 206 -16.39 4.44 7.90
CA ASP A 206 -16.61 3.08 8.39
C ASP A 206 -16.80 2.12 7.20
N PHE A 207 -17.17 0.87 7.51
CA PHE A 207 -17.40 -0.17 6.52
C PHE A 207 -18.59 0.14 5.59
N ASP A 208 -19.70 0.64 6.14
CA ASP A 208 -20.88 0.99 5.34
C ASP A 208 -20.57 2.16 4.40
N GLY A 209 -19.77 3.14 4.86
CA GLY A 209 -19.28 4.23 4.04
C GLY A 209 -18.41 3.74 2.87
N LEU A 210 -17.51 2.77 3.10
CA LEU A 210 -16.69 2.20 2.01
C LEU A 210 -17.56 1.49 0.98
N ILE A 211 -18.48 0.64 1.41
CA ILE A 211 -19.43 -0.06 0.53
C ILE A 211 -20.18 0.96 -0.32
N GLY A 212 -20.78 1.97 0.33
CA GLY A 212 -21.55 3.01 -0.34
C GLY A 212 -20.75 3.81 -1.36
N ILE A 213 -19.48 4.13 -1.07
CA ILE A 213 -18.59 4.82 -2.02
C ILE A 213 -18.36 3.96 -3.27
N VAL A 214 -18.02 2.68 -3.11
CA VAL A 214 -17.75 1.77 -4.23
C VAL A 214 -19.00 1.55 -5.08
N ASP A 215 -20.14 1.32 -4.45
CA ASP A 215 -21.41 1.12 -5.15
C ASP A 215 -21.85 2.37 -5.91
N THR A 216 -21.60 3.57 -5.34
CA THR A 216 -21.90 4.85 -6.01
C THR A 216 -21.04 5.06 -7.26
N LEU A 217 -19.81 4.52 -7.27
CA LEU A 217 -18.94 4.54 -8.44
C LEU A 217 -19.29 3.46 -9.48
N GLY A 218 -20.25 2.58 -9.15
CA GLY A 218 -20.67 1.48 -10.01
C GLY A 218 -19.78 0.24 -9.90
N GLY A 219 -19.02 0.09 -8.82
CA GLY A 219 -18.08 -1.00 -8.61
C GLY A 219 -16.62 -0.61 -8.90
N VAL A 220 -15.69 -1.52 -8.61
CA VAL A 220 -14.25 -1.33 -8.83
C VAL A 220 -13.62 -2.57 -9.47
N ASP A 221 -12.67 -2.36 -10.39
CA ASP A 221 -11.88 -3.44 -10.98
C ASP A 221 -10.65 -3.75 -10.12
N ILE A 222 -10.56 -5.00 -9.64
CA ILE A 222 -9.46 -5.47 -8.79
C ILE A 222 -8.63 -6.51 -9.55
N PRO A 223 -7.33 -6.27 -9.79
CA PRO A 223 -6.42 -7.28 -10.31
C PRO A 223 -5.97 -8.21 -9.18
N VAL A 224 -6.45 -9.45 -9.20
CA VAL A 224 -6.11 -10.51 -8.24
C VAL A 224 -4.99 -11.36 -8.83
N HIS A 225 -3.84 -11.38 -8.17
CA HIS A 225 -2.65 -12.09 -8.68
C HIS A 225 -2.56 -13.55 -8.24
N CYS A 226 -3.06 -13.85 -7.03
CA CYS A 226 -3.07 -15.18 -6.43
C CYS A 226 -4.47 -15.49 -5.94
N ARG A 227 -4.84 -16.77 -5.89
CA ARG A 227 -6.13 -17.20 -5.33
C ARG A 227 -6.24 -16.68 -3.89
N LEU A 228 -7.29 -15.92 -3.63
CA LEU A 228 -7.62 -15.42 -2.30
C LEU A 228 -8.74 -16.28 -1.74
N GLU A 229 -8.62 -16.76 -0.52
CA GLU A 229 -9.65 -17.58 0.14
C GLU A 229 -9.77 -17.15 1.59
N ASP A 230 -10.94 -16.61 1.96
CA ASP A 230 -11.19 -16.07 3.29
C ASP A 230 -12.67 -16.15 3.64
N HIS A 231 -12.98 -16.12 4.94
CA HIS A 231 -14.35 -16.14 5.42
C HIS A 231 -15.07 -14.84 5.07
N TRP A 232 -16.33 -14.95 4.68
CA TRP A 232 -17.22 -13.80 4.55
C TRP A 232 -17.38 -13.11 5.91
N PRO A 233 -17.47 -11.76 5.97
CA PRO A 233 -17.53 -11.07 7.24
C PRO A 233 -18.91 -11.14 7.92
N TYR A 234 -19.94 -11.60 7.20
CA TYR A 234 -21.30 -11.75 7.70
C TYR A 234 -21.70 -13.23 7.75
N PRO A 235 -22.44 -13.67 8.78
CA PRO A 235 -22.96 -15.02 8.81
C PRO A 235 -24.07 -15.20 7.78
N ASP A 236 -24.20 -16.41 7.25
CA ASP A 236 -25.33 -16.83 6.42
C ASP A 236 -26.59 -17.07 7.28
N GLU A 237 -27.66 -17.55 6.63
CA GLU A 237 -28.93 -17.88 7.28
C GLU A 237 -28.82 -18.94 8.39
N ASN A 238 -27.75 -19.74 8.39
CA ASN A 238 -27.46 -20.78 9.38
C ASN A 238 -26.53 -20.29 10.49
N GLY A 239 -26.05 -19.04 10.43
CA GLY A 239 -25.08 -18.49 11.37
C GLY A 239 -23.63 -18.84 11.04
N GLU A 240 -23.35 -19.45 9.89
CA GLU A 240 -22.01 -19.83 9.46
C GLU A 240 -21.37 -18.70 8.65
N TYR A 241 -20.06 -18.51 8.76
CA TYR A 241 -19.33 -17.53 7.95
C TYR A 241 -18.81 -18.23 6.70
N PRO A 242 -19.49 -18.13 5.54
CA PRO A 242 -19.15 -18.93 4.37
C PRO A 242 -17.75 -18.59 3.87
N LEU A 243 -17.00 -19.61 3.46
CA LEU A 243 -15.69 -19.41 2.85
C LEU A 243 -15.89 -18.93 1.41
N LYS A 244 -15.32 -17.77 1.08
CA LYS A 244 -15.32 -17.19 -0.26
C LYS A 244 -13.93 -17.28 -0.86
N ALA A 245 -13.87 -17.56 -2.15
CA ALA A 245 -12.63 -17.59 -2.90
C ALA A 245 -12.72 -16.71 -4.15
N LEU A 246 -11.64 -16.01 -4.45
CA LEU A 246 -11.46 -15.18 -5.63
C LEU A 246 -10.25 -15.69 -6.41
N GLU A 247 -10.48 -16.18 -7.62
CA GLU A 247 -9.43 -16.73 -8.48
C GLU A 247 -8.55 -15.63 -9.08
N PRO A 248 -7.30 -15.92 -9.51
CA PRO A 248 -6.48 -14.95 -10.23
C PRO A 248 -7.16 -14.39 -11.49
N GLY A 249 -7.14 -13.07 -11.66
CA GLY A 249 -7.82 -12.38 -12.75
C GLY A 249 -8.20 -10.94 -12.40
N VAL A 250 -8.74 -10.20 -13.36
CA VAL A 250 -9.35 -8.90 -13.11
C VAL A 250 -10.84 -9.12 -12.85
N HIS A 251 -11.30 -8.73 -11.66
CA HIS A 251 -12.69 -8.87 -11.26
C HIS A 251 -13.30 -7.49 -11.05
N HIS A 252 -14.46 -7.26 -11.67
CA HIS A 252 -15.29 -6.11 -11.35
C HIS A 252 -16.15 -6.45 -10.14
N VAL A 253 -15.98 -5.75 -9.03
CA VAL A 253 -16.60 -6.08 -7.75
C VAL A 253 -17.46 -4.93 -7.20
N ASP A 254 -18.51 -5.29 -6.48
CA ASP A 254 -19.35 -4.37 -5.72
C ASP A 254 -18.69 -3.96 -4.39
N GLY A 255 -19.33 -3.06 -3.64
CA GLY A 255 -18.81 -2.53 -2.39
C GLY A 255 -18.63 -3.59 -1.31
N GLU A 256 -19.55 -4.55 -1.18
CA GLU A 256 -19.45 -5.61 -0.18
C GLU A 256 -18.26 -6.53 -0.47
N THR A 257 -18.10 -6.94 -1.73
CA THR A 257 -16.96 -7.77 -2.17
C THR A 257 -15.65 -6.99 -2.08
N ALA A 258 -15.64 -5.70 -2.41
CA ALA A 258 -14.46 -4.84 -2.28
C ALA A 258 -14.02 -4.66 -0.81
N LEU A 259 -14.98 -4.48 0.11
CA LEU A 259 -14.71 -4.43 1.55
C LEU A 259 -14.13 -5.76 2.04
N TRP A 260 -14.73 -6.89 1.65
CA TRP A 260 -14.21 -8.22 1.98
C TRP A 260 -12.77 -8.40 1.48
N TYR A 261 -12.51 -8.05 0.22
CA TYR A 261 -11.17 -8.12 -0.38
C TYR A 261 -10.15 -7.26 0.39
N ALA A 262 -10.50 -6.01 0.72
CA ALA A 262 -9.61 -5.09 1.43
C ALA A 262 -9.28 -5.53 2.86
N ARG A 263 -10.15 -6.34 3.48
CA ARG A 263 -9.99 -6.83 4.85
C ARG A 263 -9.36 -8.22 4.92
N SER A 264 -9.31 -8.94 3.81
CA SER A 264 -8.76 -10.29 3.78
C SER A 264 -7.27 -10.29 4.11
N ARG A 265 -6.84 -11.26 4.92
CA ARG A 265 -5.45 -11.42 5.38
C ARG A 265 -4.89 -12.80 5.12
N LEU A 266 -5.76 -13.77 4.88
CA LEU A 266 -5.38 -15.14 4.63
C LEU A 266 -5.12 -15.32 3.13
N THR A 267 -3.93 -15.81 2.81
CA THR A 267 -3.60 -16.32 1.48
C THR A 267 -3.19 -17.77 1.67
N SER A 268 -3.79 -18.68 0.91
CA SER A 268 -3.47 -20.12 0.91
C SER A 268 -2.50 -20.49 -0.20
#